data_AF-Q0N4J7-F1
#
_entry.id   AF-Q0N4J7-F1
#
_cell.length_a   1.000
_cell.length_b   1.000
_cell.length_c   1.000
_cell.angle_alpha   90.00
_cell.angle_beta   90.00
_cell.angle_gamma   90.00
#
_symmetry.space_group_name_H-M   'P 1'
#
loop_
_entity.id
_entity.type
_entity.pdbx_description
1 polymer ?
#
loop_
_entity_poly.entity_id
_entity_poly.type
_entity_poly.pdbx_seq_one_letter_code
_entity_poly.pdbx_strand_id
1 'polypeptide(L)' 'DRNPRIPFSASQLAALEAKFLDTHYLSSVEVRDLSSSLSVTEHRVKIWFQNRRAREKKTK' A
#
# COMPACT_ATOMS: atom_id res chain seq x y z
N ASP A 1 -4.22 -21.74 -3.00
CA ASP A 1 -3.88 -21.02 -1.76
C ASP A 1 -4.27 -19.55 -1.76
N ARG A 2 -5.34 -19.21 -1.02
CA ARG A 2 -5.59 -17.82 -0.63
C ARG A 2 -4.74 -17.54 0.61
N ASN A 3 -3.65 -16.80 0.44
CA ASN A 3 -2.88 -16.25 1.56
C ASN A 3 -3.86 -15.58 2.55
N PRO A 4 -3.85 -15.92 3.85
CA PRO A 4 -4.75 -15.35 4.83
C PRO A 4 -4.76 -13.82 4.74
N ARG A 5 -5.96 -13.24 4.69
CA ARG A 5 -6.13 -11.78 4.72
C ARG A 5 -5.77 -11.27 6.10
N ILE A 6 -4.53 -10.84 6.25
CA ILE A 6 -4.09 -10.11 7.43
C ILE A 6 -4.41 -8.63 7.17
N PRO A 7 -5.14 -7.92 8.04
CA PRO A 7 -5.35 -6.47 7.89
C PRO A 7 -4.03 -5.71 8.05
N PHE A 8 -3.98 -4.45 7.61
CA PHE A 8 -2.87 -3.57 7.99
C PHE A 8 -3.16 -2.97 9.37
N SER A 9 -2.13 -2.77 10.19
CA SER A 9 -2.26 -2.02 11.44
C SER A 9 -2.52 -0.53 11.15
N ALA A 10 -2.96 0.22 12.16
CA ALA A 10 -3.16 1.66 12.03
C ALA A 10 -1.86 2.40 11.65
N SER A 11 -0.72 2.00 12.22
CA SER A 11 0.59 2.57 11.88
C SER A 11 1.00 2.27 10.43
N GLN A 12 0.75 1.04 9.96
CA GLN A 12 1.01 0.67 8.56
C GLN A 12 0.12 1.45 7.59
N LEU A 13 -1.16 1.62 7.91
CA LEU A 13 -2.08 2.43 7.10
C LEU A 13 -1.64 3.89 7.03
N ALA A 14 -1.23 4.48 8.16
CA ALA A 14 -0.75 5.87 8.19
C ALA A 14 0.48 6.06 7.29
N ALA A 15 1.44 5.13 7.32
CA ALA A 15 2.62 5.19 6.46
C ALA A 15 2.29 4.98 4.97
N LEU A 16 1.38 4.05 4.65
CA LEU A 16 0.89 3.83 3.28
C LEU A 16 0.20 5.09 2.74
N GLU A 17 -0.64 5.73 3.55
CA GLU A 17 -1.33 6.98 3.18
C GLU A 17 -0.36 8.15 3.03
N ALA A 18 0.58 8.31 3.96
CA ALA A 18 1.62 9.33 3.86
C ALA A 18 2.43 9.20 2.56
N LYS A 19 2.80 7.97 2.17
CA LYS A 19 3.49 7.74 0.90
C LYS A 19 2.57 7.94 -0.31
N PHE A 20 1.27 7.65 -0.19
CA PHE A 20 0.29 7.89 -1.26
C PHE A 20 0.11 9.39 -1.54
N LEU A 21 0.15 10.24 -0.51
CA LEU A 21 0.08 11.70 -0.66
C LEU A 21 1.31 12.27 -1.39
N ASP A 22 2.47 11.63 -1.28
CA ASP A 22 3.69 11.98 -2.00
C ASP A 22 3.64 11.49 -3.46
N THR A 23 3.22 10.23 -3.67
CA THR A 23 3.07 9.66 -5.02
C THR A 23 1.95 8.62 -5.09
N HIS A 24 1.12 8.70 -6.13
CA HIS A 24 0.02 7.75 -6.35
C HIS A 24 0.51 6.44 -6.99
N TYR A 25 1.75 6.40 -7.49
CA TYR A 25 2.36 5.27 -8.18
C TYR A 25 3.78 5.04 -7.66
N LEU A 26 4.03 3.85 -7.12
CA LEU A 26 5.36 3.47 -6.65
C LEU A 26 6.17 2.81 -7.76
N SER A 27 7.45 3.15 -7.84
CA SER A 27 8.46 2.39 -8.56
C SER A 27 8.76 1.05 -7.87
N SER A 28 9.42 0.12 -8.56
CA SER A 28 9.80 -1.18 -7.99
C SER A 28 10.69 -1.05 -6.75
N VAL A 29 11.56 -0.03 -6.70
CA VAL A 29 12.43 0.24 -5.55
C VAL A 29 11.60 0.73 -4.37
N GLU A 30 10.70 1.70 -4.58
CA GLU A 30 9.86 2.23 -3.52
C GLU A 30 8.91 1.17 -2.94
N VAL A 31 8.39 0.25 -3.77
CA VAL A 31 7.59 -0.87 -3.27
C VAL A 31 8.42 -1.75 -2.35
N ARG A 32 9.66 -2.09 -2.74
CA ARG A 32 10.56 -2.92 -1.93
C ARG A 32 10.83 -2.25 -0.58
N ASP A 33 11.25 -0.99 -0.61
CA ASP A 33 11.64 -0.24 0.59
C ASP A 33 10.44 -0.06 1.53
N LEU A 34 9.27 0.32 0.99
CA LEU A 34 8.05 0.48 1.78
C LEU A 34 7.60 -0.86 2.38
N SER A 35 7.62 -1.93 1.60
CA SER A 35 7.23 -3.26 2.08
C SER A 35 8.16 -3.77 3.20
N SER A 36 9.47 -3.52 3.08
CA SER A 36 10.46 -3.86 4.09
C SER A 36 10.24 -3.07 5.37
N SER A 37 10.07 -1.74 5.27
CA SER A 37 9.82 -0.88 6.43
C SER A 37 8.55 -1.24 7.20
N LEU A 38 7.51 -1.70 6.49
CA LEU A 38 6.22 -2.07 7.06
C LEU A 38 6.12 -3.54 7.46
N SER A 39 7.16 -4.35 7.20
CA SER A 39 7.15 -5.80 7.41
C SER A 39 5.94 -6.49 6.75
N VAL A 40 5.64 -6.11 5.51
CA VAL A 40 4.59 -6.73 4.67
C VAL A 40 5.17 -7.11 3.31
N THR A 41 4.45 -7.91 2.54
CA THR A 41 4.92 -8.29 1.20
C THR A 41 4.71 -7.15 0.19
N GLU A 42 5.59 -7.06 -0.81
CA GLU A 42 5.46 -6.13 -1.93
C GLU A 42 4.07 -6.20 -2.60
N HIS A 43 3.53 -7.42 -2.73
CA HIS A 43 2.21 -7.65 -3.31
C HIS A 43 1.10 -6.95 -2.51
N ARG A 44 1.17 -6.97 -1.18
CA ARG A 44 0.20 -6.28 -0.32
C ARG A 44 0.26 -4.77 -0.48
N VAL A 45 1.46 -4.20 -0.61
CA VAL A 45 1.66 -2.78 -0.91
C VAL A 45 1.05 -2.43 -2.27
N LYS A 46 1.34 -3.22 -3.32
CA LYS A 46 0.78 -3.03 -4.66
C LYS A 46 -0.75 -3.05 -4.67
N ILE A 47 -1.37 -4.05 -4.02
CA ILE A 47 -2.84 -4.14 -3.89
C ILE A 47 -3.40 -2.93 -3.16
N TRP A 48 -2.77 -2.49 -2.07
CA TRP A 48 -3.24 -1.34 -1.32
C TRP A 48 -3.22 -0.08 -2.19
N PHE A 49 -2.15 0.19 -2.92
CA PHE A 49 -2.05 1.34 -3.84
C PHE A 49 -3.07 1.27 -4.99
N GLN A 50 -3.30 0.09 -5.56
CA GLN A 50 -4.35 -0.12 -6.57
C GLN A 50 -5.74 0.20 -6.02
N ASN A 51 -6.07 -0.31 -4.83
CA ASN A 51 -7.34 -0.06 -4.17
C ASN A 51 -7.50 1.41 -3.76
N ARG A 52 -6.41 2.05 -3.29
CA ARG A 52 -6.41 3.45 -2.87
C ARG A 52 -6.71 4.40 -4.04
N ARG A 53 -6.11 4.16 -5.21
CA ARG A 53 -6.44 4.88 -6.46
C ARG A 53 -7.88 4.64 -6.91
N ALA A 54 -8.36 3.40 -6.83
CA ALA A 54 -9.74 3.08 -7.19
C ALA A 54 -10.76 3.78 -6.26
N ARG A 55 -10.44 3.93 -4.96
CA ARG A 55 -11.25 4.71 -4.02
C ARG A 55 -11.22 6.19 -4.35
N GLU A 56 -10.05 6.77 -4.58
CA GLU A 56 -9.90 8.18 -4.96
C GLU A 56 -10.74 8.54 -6.19
N LYS A 57 -10.70 7.68 -7.23
CA LYS A 57 -11.51 7.87 -8.44
C LYS A 57 -13.01 7.81 -8.18
N LYS A 58 -13.47 7.04 -7.18
CA LYS A 58 -14.89 6.91 -6.83
C LYS A 58 -15.40 8.05 -5.94
N THR A 59 -14.49 8.74 -5.25
CA THR A 59 -14.81 9.87 -4.36
C THR A 59 -14.68 11.23 -5.05
N LYS A 60 -14.14 11.26 -6.28
CA LYS A 60 -14.28 12.38 -7.22
C LYS A 60 -15.55 12.18 -8.05
#